data_AF-A0A453P2P6-F1
#
_entry.id   AF-A0A453P2P6-F1
#
_cell.length_a   1.000
_cell.length_b   1.000
_cell.length_c   1.000
_cell.angle_alpha   90.00
_cell.angle_beta   90.00
_cell.angle_gamma   90.00
#
_symmetry.space_group_name_H-M   'P 1'
#
loop_
_entity.id
_entity.type
_entity.pdbx_description
1 polymer ?
#
loop_
_entity_poly.entity_id
_entity_poly.type
_entity_poly.pdbx_seq_one_letter_code
_entity_poly.pdbx_strand_id
1 'polypeptide(L)'
;YTVGLAAACWAIWLARNRATFEKKQIKTPFEIVFSMCSFLIYWTGLQSEGGAKELQGGAEMIRAGTMNLLKMCNAMHRPIESE
;
A
#
# COMPACT_ATOMS: atom_id res chain seq x y z
N TYR A 1 -3.51 14.37 7.28
CA TYR A 1 -3.58 14.36 5.79
C TYR A 1 -2.22 14.47 5.10
N THR A 2 -1.35 15.43 5.47
CA THR A 2 -0.04 15.65 4.83
C THR A 2 0.88 14.42 4.82
N VAL A 3 0.96 13.71 5.96
CA VAL A 3 1.78 12.49 6.10
C VAL A 3 1.28 11.36 5.19
N GLY A 4 -0.04 11.24 5.05
CA GLY A 4 -0.70 10.29 4.14
C GLY A 4 -0.30 10.52 2.68
N LEU A 5 -0.40 11.77 2.23
CA LEU A 5 -0.03 12.16 0.88
C LEU A 5 1.47 11.97 0.62
N ALA A 6 2.32 12.35 1.57
CA ALA A 6 3.75 12.16 1.48
C ALA A 6 4.11 10.66 1.34
N ALA A 7 3.45 9.77 2.08
CA ALA A 7 3.69 8.33 1.99
C ALA A 7 3.27 7.77 0.63
N ALA A 8 2.13 8.24 0.09
CA ALA A 8 1.66 7.85 -1.24
C ALA A 8 2.63 8.30 -2.33
N CYS A 9 3.02 9.58 -2.32
CA CYS A 9 3.99 10.13 -3.26
C CYS A 9 5.33 9.39 -3.19
N TRP A 10 5.81 9.10 -1.97
CA TRP A 10 7.05 8.39 -1.75
C TRP A 10 7.01 6.94 -2.26
N ALA A 11 5.92 6.21 -1.97
CA ALA A 11 5.73 4.85 -2.47
C ALA A 11 5.72 4.78 -4.01
N ILE A 12 5.02 5.71 -4.66
CA ILE A 12 4.98 5.80 -6.13
C ILE A 12 6.36 6.13 -6.69
N TRP A 13 7.03 7.13 -6.12
CA TRP A 13 8.37 7.54 -6.56
C TRP A 13 9.38 6.39 -6.43
N LEU A 14 9.40 5.71 -5.29
CA LEU A 14 10.30 4.59 -5.03
C LEU A 14 10.03 3.42 -5.99
N ALA A 15 8.77 3.11 -6.24
CA ALA A 15 8.41 2.03 -7.15
C ALA A 15 8.81 2.34 -8.60
N ARG A 16 8.64 3.59 -9.05
CA ARG A 16 9.12 4.05 -10.37
C ARG A 16 10.64 3.98 -10.47
N ASN A 17 11.37 4.45 -9.45
CA ASN A 17 12.83 4.40 -9.45
C ASN A 17 13.35 2.97 -9.49
N ARG A 18 12.77 2.05 -8.72
CA ARG A 18 13.13 0.63 -8.75
C ARG A 18 12.90 0.01 -10.13
N ALA A 19 11.80 0.37 -10.81
CA ALA A 19 11.55 -0.09 -12.16
C ALA A 19 12.58 0.45 -13.17
N THR A 20 12.97 1.72 -13.05
CA THR A 20 13.94 2.37 -13.96
C THR A 20 15.39 1.94 -13.71
N PHE A 21 15.85 1.98 -12.46
CA PHE A 21 17.26 1.81 -12.12
C PHE A 21 17.61 0.37 -11.73
N GLU A 22 16.70 -0.35 -11.08
CA GLU A 22 16.95 -1.73 -10.62
C GLU A 22 16.29 -2.79 -11.53
N LYS A 23 15.58 -2.36 -12.58
CA LYS A 23 14.77 -3.21 -13.47
C LYS A 23 13.74 -4.06 -12.73
N LYS A 24 13.35 -3.66 -11.52
CA LYS A 24 12.34 -4.33 -10.69
C LYS A 24 10.97 -3.76 -11.03
N GLN A 25 10.33 -4.33 -12.04
CA GLN A 25 8.98 -3.95 -12.45
C GLN A 25 7.95 -4.28 -11.38
N ILE A 26 6.97 -3.40 -11.22
CA ILE A 26 5.84 -3.60 -10.32
C ILE A 26 4.92 -4.63 -10.94
N LYS A 27 4.64 -5.73 -10.22
CA LYS A 27 3.81 -6.82 -10.76
C LYS A 27 2.33 -6.55 -10.59
N THR A 28 1.98 -5.81 -9.55
CA THR A 28 0.59 -5.50 -9.19
C THR A 28 0.48 -4.12 -8.54
N PRO A 29 -0.58 -3.35 -8.83
CA PRO A 29 -0.80 -2.05 -8.20
C PRO A 29 -0.87 -2.14 -6.66
N PHE A 30 -1.23 -3.31 -6.13
CA PHE A 30 -1.29 -3.54 -4.68
C PHE A 30 0.08 -3.42 -3.99
N GLU A 31 1.19 -3.69 -4.68
CA GLU A 31 2.54 -3.53 -4.10
C GLU A 31 2.82 -2.09 -3.68
N ILE A 32 2.35 -1.11 -4.48
CA ILE A 32 2.51 0.32 -4.16
C ILE A 32 1.70 0.66 -2.91
N VAL A 33 0.46 0.18 -2.82
CA VAL A 33 -0.43 0.45 -1.69
C VAL A 33 0.10 -0.18 -0.40
N PHE A 34 0.59 -1.41 -0.44
CA PHE A 34 1.22 -2.03 0.72
C PHE A 34 2.51 -1.31 1.12
N SER A 35 3.32 -0.86 0.16
CA SER A 35 4.50 -0.04 0.46
C SER A 35 4.12 1.28 1.13
N MET A 36 3.06 1.94 0.68
CA MET A 36 2.52 3.13 1.33
C MET A 36 2.11 2.83 2.78
N CYS A 37 1.37 1.74 3.02
CA CYS A 37 1.02 1.33 4.39
C CYS A 37 2.25 1.07 5.27
N SER A 38 3.31 0.46 4.72
CA SER A 38 4.58 0.28 5.44
C SER A 38 5.22 1.61 5.83
N PHE A 39 5.22 2.62 4.94
CA PHE A 39 5.71 3.95 5.28
C PHE A 39 4.87 4.64 6.34
N LEU A 40 3.54 4.54 6.25
CA LEU A 40 2.64 5.12 7.26
C LEU A 40 2.90 4.53 8.65
N ILE A 41 3.02 3.19 8.75
CA ILE A 41 3.33 2.51 10.01
C ILE A 41 4.72 2.93 10.52
N TYR A 42 5.73 2.98 9.65
CA TYR A 42 7.07 3.41 10.02
C TYR A 42 7.09 4.86 10.53
N TRP A 43 6.30 5.74 9.91
CA TRP A 43 6.22 7.14 10.27
C TRP A 43 5.36 7.43 11.51
N THR A 44 4.70 6.43 12.08
CA THR A 44 3.98 6.61 13.37
C THR A 44 4.95 7.00 14.49
N GLY A 45 6.15 6.43 14.52
CA GLY A 45 7.19 6.78 15.50
C GLY A 45 7.76 8.20 15.35
N LEU A 46 7.46 8.88 14.24
CA LEU A 46 7.82 10.27 13.97
C LEU A 46 6.71 11.26 14.37
N GLN A 47 5.53 10.78 14.77
CA GLN A 47 4.39 11.62 15.16
C GLN A 47 4.27 11.75 16.68
N SER A 48 3.57 12.80 17.13
CA SER A 48 3.10 12.91 18.50
C SER A 48 2.08 11.80 18.81
N GLU A 49 1.90 11.44 20.10
CA GLU A 49 1.07 10.29 20.50
C GLU A 49 -0.34 10.27 19.90
N GLY A 50 -0.99 11.44 19.78
CA GLY A 50 -2.30 11.57 19.13
C GLY A 50 -2.24 11.26 17.63
N GLY A 51 -1.31 11.88 16.91
CA GLY A 51 -1.14 11.69 15.47
C GLY A 51 -0.64 10.30 15.10
N ALA A 52 0.14 9.66 15.98
CA ALA A 52 0.63 8.30 15.78
C ALA A 52 -0.51 7.28 15.72
N LYS A 53 -1.47 7.37 16.65
CA LYS A 53 -2.65 6.49 16.68
C LYS A 53 -3.55 6.67 15.46
N GLU A 54 -3.81 7.92 15.06
CA GLU A 54 -4.60 8.21 13.86
C GLU A 54 -3.91 7.68 12.60
N LEU A 55 -2.60 7.88 12.48
CA LEU A 55 -1.83 7.41 11.33
C LEU A 55 -1.80 5.88 11.26
N GLN A 56 -1.61 5.20 12.40
CA GLN A 56 -1.64 3.75 12.48
C GLN A 56 -3.02 3.20 12.10
N GLY A 57 -4.09 3.74 12.69
CA GLY A 57 -5.46 3.32 12.39
C GLY A 57 -5.80 3.50 10.91
N GLY A 58 -5.41 4.64 10.32
CA GLY A 58 -5.58 4.89 8.88
C GLY A 58 -4.82 3.89 8.01
N ALA A 59 -3.57 3.55 8.37
CA ALA A 59 -2.77 2.57 7.65
C ALA A 59 -3.39 1.17 7.69
N GLU A 60 -3.91 0.76 8.85
CA GLU A 60 -4.59 -0.52 9.04
C GLU A 60 -5.89 -0.61 8.23
N MET A 61 -6.69 0.46 8.21
CA MET A 61 -7.91 0.55 7.39
C MET A 61 -7.61 0.41 5.90
N ILE A 62 -6.62 1.15 5.39
CA ILE A 62 -6.18 1.05 3.99
C ILE A 62 -5.72 -0.37 3.70
N ARG A 63 -4.90 -0.96 4.57
CA ARG A 63 -4.39 -2.32 4.40
C ARG A 63 -5.52 -3.35 4.34
N ALA A 64 -6.50 -3.26 5.23
CA ALA A 64 -7.64 -4.16 5.26
C ALA A 64 -8.50 -4.05 3.99
N GLY A 65 -8.83 -2.82 3.58
CA GLY A 65 -9.57 -2.56 2.35
C GLY A 65 -8.83 -3.09 1.11
N THR A 66 -7.51 -2.88 1.05
CA THR A 66 -6.65 -3.39 -0.03
C THR A 66 -6.63 -4.92 -0.07
N MET A 67 -6.55 -5.58 1.09
CA MET A 67 -6.61 -7.05 1.17
C MET A 67 -7.95 -7.60 0.71
N ASN A 68 -9.06 -6.93 1.01
CA ASN A 68 -10.38 -7.31 0.51
C ASN A 68 -10.48 -7.16 -1.02
N LEU A 69 -9.98 -6.05 -1.57
CA LEU A 69 -9.90 -5.85 -3.02
C LEU A 69 -9.06 -6.93 -3.70
N LEU A 70 -7.88 -7.24 -3.15
CA LEU A 70 -7.00 -8.30 -3.65
C LEU A 70 -7.71 -9.66 -3.66
N LYS A 71 -8.44 -10.01 -2.59
CA LYS A 71 -9.23 -11.24 -2.53
C LYS A 71 -10.31 -11.29 -3.61
N MET A 72 -11.02 -10.19 -3.84
CA MET A 72 -12.04 -10.11 -4.89
C MET A 72 -11.44 -10.25 -6.29
N CYS A 73 -10.31 -9.58 -6.56
CA CYS A 73 -9.59 -9.73 -7.83
C CYS A 73 -9.14 -11.17 -8.07
N ASN A 74 -8.62 -11.85 -7.03
CA ASN A 74 -8.20 -13.25 -7.14
C ASN A 74 -9.40 -14.20 -7.35
N ALA A 75 -10.55 -13.93 -6.72
CA ALA A 75 -11.76 -14.72 -6.92
C ALA A 75 -12.31 -14.57 -8.34
N MET A 76 -12.24 -13.36 -8.92
CA MET A 76 -12.64 -13.07 -10.30
C MET A 76 -11.69 -13.68 -11.33
N HIS A 77 -10.41 -13.86 -10.98
CA HIS A 77 -9.40 -14.45 -11.85
C HIS A 77 -9.35 -15.98 -11.79
N ARG A 78 -10.18 -16.65 -10.96
CA ARG A 78 -10.33 -18.10 -11.08
C ARG A 78 -10.91 -18.41 -12.46
N PRO A 79 -10.26 -19.23 -13.30
CA PRO A 79 -10.86 -19.67 -14.53
C PRO A 79 -12.18 -20.34 -14.17
N ILE A 80 -13.21 -20.08 -14.97
CA ILE A 80 -14.44 -20.85 -14.97
C ILE A 80 -14.01 -22.26 -15.37
N GLU A 81 -13.62 -23.10 -14.41
CA GLU A 81 -13.64 -24.55 -14.59
C GLU A 81 -15.12 -24.90 -14.70
N SER A 82 -15.56 -24.95 -15.95
CA SER A 82 -16.79 -25.57 -16.39
C SER A 82 -16.82 -26.99 -15.86
N GLU A 83 -17.75 -27.24 -14.94
CA GLU A 83 -18.31 -28.57 -14.68
C GLU A 83 -19.02 -29.10 -15.94
#